data_AF-A0A366LK88-F1
#
_entry.id   AF-A0A366LK88-F1
#
_cell.length_a   1.000
_cell.length_b   1.000
_cell.length_c   1.000
_cell.angle_alpha   90.00
_cell.angle_beta   90.00
_cell.angle_gamma   90.00
#
_symmetry.space_group_name_H-M   'P 1'
#
loop_
_entity.id
_entity.type
_entity.pdbx_description
1 polymer ?
#
loop_
_entity_poly.entity_id
_entity_poly.type
_entity_poly.pdbx_seq_one_letter_code
_entity_poly.pdbx_strand_id
1 'polypeptide(L)'
;MGLTQIWRKDWTTGWTTLAPFKLYGGYYLLSYKSGAGNADLSKFRKDGEYDEVWQAGWTTGWTTLTPFELYGEYYLLSYKSGAGNADLSKWNKDGSYSGVWQHTWTTGWTTLTPFELYGEYYLLSYKNGSGEASLDKFGKDGSYANVWRHGWSTGWTTLAPFELYGEYYLLSYKSGTGEASLDKFGKDGSYSNVWKQGWTTGWTNVVPFRADGEYYLLSYKNGSGEADLSKFHKDGSWTGVWQQGWTTGWTTLAPFELYGEPYLLSYKKDAGTAELDRFDF
;
A
#
# COMPACT_ATOMS: atom_id res chain seq x y z
N MET A 1 20.64 -5.74 -11.83
CA MET A 1 19.34 -5.62 -11.15
C MET A 1 18.22 -5.82 -12.16
N GLY A 2 17.33 -6.77 -11.89
CA GLY A 2 16.23 -7.15 -12.77
C GLY A 2 15.10 -7.83 -12.02
N LEU A 3 14.15 -8.37 -12.77
CA LEU A 3 13.06 -9.19 -12.25
C LEU A 3 13.16 -10.58 -12.88
N THR A 4 13.13 -11.61 -12.05
CA THR A 4 12.99 -13.00 -12.48
C THR A 4 11.54 -13.42 -12.26
N GLN A 5 10.83 -13.73 -13.36
CA GLN A 5 9.46 -14.22 -13.28
C GLN A 5 9.42 -15.62 -12.64
N ILE A 6 8.61 -15.74 -11.61
CA ILE A 6 8.37 -16.99 -10.89
C ILE A 6 7.17 -17.68 -11.51
N TRP A 7 6.08 -16.92 -11.70
CA TRP A 7 4.92 -17.38 -12.42
C TRP A 7 4.18 -16.22 -13.08
N ARG A 8 3.42 -16.58 -14.11
CA ARG A 8 2.42 -15.75 -14.77
C ARG A 8 1.15 -16.56 -14.89
N LYS A 9 0.03 -16.04 -14.41
CA LYS A 9 -1.25 -16.74 -14.35
C LYS A 9 -2.37 -15.85 -14.84
N ASP A 10 -3.41 -16.48 -15.37
CA ASP A 10 -4.66 -15.81 -15.71
C ASP A 10 -5.63 -16.00 -14.53
N TRP A 11 -5.89 -14.91 -13.83
CA TRP A 11 -6.91 -14.84 -12.80
C TRP A 11 -8.21 -14.29 -13.38
N THR A 12 -9.31 -14.49 -12.66
CA THR A 12 -10.54 -13.77 -12.99
C THR A 12 -10.34 -12.26 -12.89
N THR A 13 -10.98 -11.49 -13.76
CA THR A 13 -10.89 -10.03 -13.76
C THR A 13 -11.55 -9.38 -12.54
N GLY A 14 -11.27 -8.09 -12.33
CA GLY A 14 -12.01 -7.24 -11.39
C GLY A 14 -11.49 -7.19 -9.95
N TRP A 15 -10.38 -7.85 -9.61
CA TRP A 15 -9.72 -7.64 -8.31
C TRP A 15 -9.28 -6.19 -8.15
N THR A 16 -9.64 -5.58 -7.02
CA THR A 16 -9.34 -4.18 -6.69
C THR A 16 -8.41 -4.03 -5.50
N THR A 17 -8.28 -5.08 -4.69
CA THR A 17 -7.28 -5.17 -3.62
C THR A 17 -6.50 -6.45 -3.84
N LEU A 18 -5.18 -6.34 -3.82
CA LEU A 18 -4.23 -7.44 -3.67
C LEU A 18 -3.17 -6.97 -2.69
N ALA A 19 -3.30 -7.41 -1.43
CA ALA A 19 -2.47 -6.97 -0.33
C ALA A 19 -1.66 -8.16 0.20
N PRO A 20 -0.41 -8.37 -0.25
CA PRO A 20 0.48 -9.31 0.39
C PRO A 20 0.87 -8.77 1.78
N PHE A 21 0.87 -9.63 2.78
CA PHE A 21 1.22 -9.25 4.16
C PHE A 21 1.77 -10.42 4.97
N LYS A 22 2.50 -10.10 6.04
CA LYS A 22 2.96 -11.08 7.02
C LYS A 22 1.89 -11.26 8.09
N LEU A 23 1.67 -12.50 8.51
CA LEU A 23 0.73 -12.87 9.56
C LEU A 23 1.35 -13.98 10.43
N TYR A 24 1.73 -13.64 11.66
CA TYR A 24 2.34 -14.55 12.64
C TYR A 24 3.46 -15.45 12.06
N GLY A 25 4.33 -14.88 11.23
CA GLY A 25 5.45 -15.57 10.60
C GLY A 25 5.14 -16.28 9.28
N GLY A 26 3.86 -16.38 8.88
CA GLY A 26 3.46 -16.76 7.53
C GLY A 26 3.32 -15.54 6.61
N TYR A 27 3.27 -15.78 5.31
CA TYR A 27 3.05 -14.77 4.29
C TYR A 27 1.74 -15.07 3.57
N TYR A 28 0.87 -14.08 3.46
CA TYR A 28 -0.50 -14.23 2.98
C TYR A 28 -0.81 -13.17 1.93
N LEU A 29 -1.85 -13.41 1.14
CA LEU A 29 -2.41 -12.47 0.19
C LEU A 29 -3.90 -12.31 0.48
N LEU A 30 -4.31 -11.11 0.89
CA LEU A 30 -5.73 -10.72 0.90
C LEU A 30 -6.10 -10.18 -0.48
N SER A 31 -7.09 -10.79 -1.12
CA SER A 31 -7.61 -10.37 -2.42
C SER A 31 -9.07 -9.99 -2.29
N TYR A 32 -9.50 -8.90 -2.96
CA TYR A 32 -10.90 -8.49 -2.93
C TYR A 32 -11.39 -7.82 -4.22
N LYS A 33 -12.63 -8.10 -4.63
CA LYS A 33 -13.33 -7.48 -5.78
C LYS A 33 -14.40 -6.51 -5.31
N SER A 34 -14.14 -5.20 -5.39
CA SER A 34 -15.10 -4.19 -4.88
C SER A 34 -16.47 -4.20 -5.55
N GLY A 35 -16.55 -4.59 -6.82
CA GLY A 35 -17.81 -4.66 -7.57
C GLY A 35 -18.64 -5.92 -7.29
N ALA A 36 -18.02 -7.01 -6.83
CA ALA A 36 -18.68 -8.32 -6.71
C ALA A 36 -18.70 -8.87 -5.28
N GLY A 37 -17.87 -8.32 -4.39
CA GLY A 37 -17.80 -8.75 -2.99
C GLY A 37 -16.96 -10.01 -2.75
N ASN A 38 -16.38 -10.62 -3.79
CA ASN A 38 -15.47 -11.75 -3.60
C ASN A 38 -14.26 -11.33 -2.76
N ALA A 39 -13.99 -12.04 -1.67
CA ALA A 39 -12.83 -11.87 -0.82
C ALA A 39 -12.14 -13.23 -0.65
N ASP A 40 -10.82 -13.25 -0.82
CA ASP A 40 -10.02 -14.46 -0.71
C ASP A 40 -8.82 -14.21 0.19
N LEU A 41 -8.45 -15.22 0.97
CA LEU A 41 -7.17 -15.27 1.65
C LEU A 41 -6.39 -16.47 1.15
N SER A 42 -5.17 -16.21 0.67
CA SER A 42 -4.22 -17.25 0.27
C SER A 42 -2.96 -17.16 1.12
N LYS A 43 -2.25 -18.28 1.27
CA LYS A 43 -0.97 -18.37 1.99
C LYS A 43 0.15 -18.72 1.01
N PHE A 44 1.20 -17.93 0.99
CA PHE A 44 2.37 -18.19 0.16
C PHE A 44 3.24 -19.31 0.72
N ARG A 45 3.64 -20.20 -0.18
CA ARG A 45 4.69 -21.20 -0.02
C ARG A 45 6.05 -20.59 -0.33
N LYS A 46 7.13 -21.29 0.06
CA LYS A 46 8.51 -20.80 -0.11
C LYS A 46 8.95 -20.64 -1.56
N ASP A 47 8.33 -21.37 -2.47
CA ASP A 47 8.56 -21.31 -3.91
C ASP A 47 7.80 -20.16 -4.60
N GLY A 48 7.08 -19.32 -3.85
CA GLY A 48 6.27 -18.22 -4.39
C GLY A 48 4.89 -18.63 -4.88
N GLU A 49 4.60 -19.93 -4.91
CA GLU A 49 3.24 -20.42 -5.09
C GLU A 49 2.40 -20.14 -3.84
N TYR A 50 1.08 -20.31 -3.95
CA TYR A 50 0.17 -20.08 -2.84
C TYR A 50 -0.93 -21.13 -2.77
N ASP A 51 -1.39 -21.38 -1.56
CA ASP A 51 -2.51 -22.26 -1.27
C ASP A 51 -3.69 -21.42 -0.75
N GLU A 52 -4.89 -21.76 -1.16
CA GLU A 52 -6.10 -21.12 -0.64
C GLU A 52 -6.26 -21.42 0.85
N VAL A 53 -6.58 -20.39 1.63
CA VAL A 53 -6.99 -20.53 3.04
C VAL A 53 -8.50 -20.51 3.13
N TRP A 54 -9.13 -19.51 2.49
CA TRP A 54 -10.58 -19.42 2.36
C TRP A 54 -10.99 -18.47 1.23
N GLN A 55 -12.25 -18.61 0.80
CA GLN A 55 -12.98 -17.66 -0.02
C GLN A 55 -14.31 -17.30 0.67
N ALA A 56 -14.73 -16.05 0.54
CA ALA A 56 -15.93 -15.53 1.16
C ALA A 56 -16.64 -14.48 0.29
N GLY A 57 -17.94 -14.34 0.50
CA GLY A 57 -18.72 -13.23 -0.03
C GLY A 57 -18.81 -12.11 1.00
N TRP A 58 -18.09 -11.01 0.77
CA TRP A 58 -18.20 -9.78 1.54
C TRP A 58 -19.20 -8.82 0.88
N THR A 59 -19.62 -7.80 1.63
CA THR A 59 -20.41 -6.71 1.04
C THR A 59 -19.57 -5.92 0.04
N THR A 60 -20.20 -5.42 -1.03
CA THR A 60 -19.51 -4.64 -2.08
C THR A 60 -19.09 -3.25 -1.60
N GLY A 61 -18.24 -2.59 -2.39
CA GLY A 61 -17.92 -1.17 -2.21
C GLY A 61 -16.83 -0.82 -1.20
N TRP A 62 -16.13 -1.80 -0.62
CA TRP A 62 -14.86 -1.54 0.09
C TRP A 62 -13.83 -0.97 -0.89
N THR A 63 -13.27 0.19 -0.53
CA THR A 63 -12.26 0.92 -1.30
C THR A 63 -10.90 0.91 -0.64
N THR A 64 -10.86 0.66 0.67
CA THR A 64 -9.63 0.42 1.43
C THR A 64 -9.77 -0.91 2.13
N LEU A 65 -8.73 -1.74 2.02
CA LEU A 65 -8.54 -3.00 2.73
C LEU A 65 -7.05 -3.12 2.97
N THR A 66 -6.60 -2.68 4.14
CA THR A 66 -5.18 -2.59 4.47
C THR A 66 -4.88 -3.49 5.66
N PRO A 67 -4.28 -4.67 5.44
CA PRO A 67 -3.68 -5.45 6.51
C PRO A 67 -2.49 -4.70 7.10
N PHE A 68 -2.33 -4.73 8.42
CA PHE A 68 -1.20 -4.09 9.10
C PHE A 68 -0.90 -4.75 10.44
N GLU A 69 0.33 -4.56 10.93
CA GLU A 69 0.75 -4.96 12.27
C GLU A 69 0.59 -3.77 13.24
N LEU A 70 0.12 -4.07 14.45
CA LEU A 70 -0.13 -3.11 15.52
C LEU A 70 0.20 -3.77 16.85
N TYR A 71 1.32 -3.36 17.47
CA TYR A 71 1.83 -3.91 18.73
C TYR A 71 2.02 -5.45 18.70
N GLY A 72 2.56 -5.99 17.60
CA GLY A 72 2.79 -7.43 17.42
C GLY A 72 1.55 -8.27 17.09
N GLU A 73 0.39 -7.64 16.97
CA GLU A 73 -0.86 -8.24 16.57
C GLU A 73 -1.25 -7.75 15.17
N TYR A 74 -2.03 -8.53 14.43
CA TYR A 74 -2.34 -8.24 13.03
C TYR A 74 -3.79 -7.83 12.86
N TYR A 75 -4.02 -6.77 12.08
CA TYR A 75 -5.33 -6.17 11.87
C TYR A 75 -5.62 -5.93 10.39
N LEU A 76 -6.88 -5.68 10.08
CA LEU A 76 -7.37 -5.22 8.78
C LEU A 76 -8.20 -3.95 9.01
N LEU A 77 -7.76 -2.83 8.44
CA LEU A 77 -8.58 -1.63 8.31
C LEU A 77 -9.35 -1.71 6.99
N SER A 78 -10.68 -1.61 7.08
CA SER A 78 -11.59 -1.65 5.94
C SER A 78 -12.38 -0.36 5.86
N TYR A 79 -12.53 0.24 4.67
CA TYR A 79 -13.34 1.45 4.51
C TYR A 79 -14.07 1.51 3.16
N LYS A 80 -15.31 2.03 3.16
CA LYS A 80 -16.13 2.30 1.98
C LYS A 80 -16.23 3.80 1.72
N SER A 81 -15.48 4.33 0.75
CA SER A 81 -15.46 5.77 0.46
C SER A 81 -16.82 6.38 0.12
N GLY A 82 -17.71 5.61 -0.53
CA GLY A 82 -19.05 6.08 -0.89
C GLY A 82 -20.04 6.12 0.28
N ALA A 83 -19.85 5.30 1.32
CA ALA A 83 -20.84 5.11 2.39
C ALA A 83 -20.31 5.49 3.78
N GLY A 84 -19.00 5.62 3.94
CA GLY A 84 -18.37 5.98 5.21
C GLY A 84 -18.18 4.82 6.17
N ASN A 85 -18.65 3.61 5.85
CA ASN A 85 -18.42 2.44 6.71
C ASN A 85 -16.92 2.21 6.91
N ALA A 86 -16.49 2.14 8.17
CA ALA A 86 -15.13 1.87 8.57
C ALA A 86 -15.15 0.75 9.61
N ASP A 87 -14.33 -0.27 9.37
CA ASP A 87 -14.22 -1.44 10.24
C ASP A 87 -12.75 -1.70 10.57
N LEU A 88 -12.50 -2.13 11.80
CA LEU A 88 -11.25 -2.76 12.16
C LEU A 88 -11.53 -4.20 12.56
N SER A 89 -10.81 -5.11 11.94
CA SER A 89 -10.81 -6.52 12.31
C SER A 89 -9.43 -6.94 12.77
N LYS A 90 -9.39 -7.91 13.67
CA LYS A 90 -8.16 -8.54 14.14
C LYS A 90 -8.01 -9.92 13.50
N TRP A 91 -6.83 -10.22 12.97
CA TRP A 91 -6.47 -11.53 12.42
C TRP A 91 -6.04 -12.51 13.51
N ASN A 92 -6.50 -13.74 13.37
CA ASN A 92 -6.05 -14.88 14.13
C ASN A 92 -4.91 -15.62 13.41
N LYS A 93 -4.19 -16.47 14.13
CA LYS A 93 -3.05 -17.23 13.61
C LYS A 93 -3.39 -18.16 12.45
N ASP A 94 -4.63 -18.63 12.40
CA ASP A 94 -5.14 -19.52 11.36
C ASP A 94 -5.60 -18.79 10.09
N GLY A 95 -5.57 -17.45 10.07
CA GLY A 95 -6.07 -16.65 8.95
C GLY A 95 -7.56 -16.33 9.03
N SER A 96 -8.26 -16.76 10.08
CA SER A 96 -9.59 -16.21 10.41
C SER A 96 -9.44 -14.79 10.99
N TYR A 97 -10.55 -14.05 11.09
CA TYR A 97 -10.56 -12.71 11.70
C TYR A 97 -11.83 -12.47 12.49
N SER A 98 -11.74 -11.53 13.44
CA SER A 98 -12.87 -11.09 14.26
C SER A 98 -12.96 -9.56 14.27
N GLY A 99 -14.19 -9.04 14.21
CA GLY A 99 -14.42 -7.59 14.32
C GLY A 99 -13.97 -7.05 15.68
N VAL A 100 -13.31 -5.90 15.65
CA VAL A 100 -12.88 -5.15 16.85
C VAL A 100 -13.82 -3.98 17.06
N TRP A 101 -14.06 -3.19 16.01
CA TRP A 101 -15.04 -2.11 16.01
C TRP A 101 -15.56 -1.83 14.60
N GLN A 102 -16.70 -1.13 14.56
CA GLN A 102 -17.32 -0.60 13.34
C GLN A 102 -17.86 0.80 13.62
N HIS A 103 -17.66 1.72 12.68
CA HIS A 103 -18.13 3.11 12.77
C HIS A 103 -18.51 3.62 11.37
N THR A 104 -19.31 4.68 11.33
CA THR A 104 -19.51 5.47 10.13
C THR A 104 -18.63 6.71 10.20
N TRP A 105 -17.61 6.78 9.37
CA TRP A 105 -16.80 7.97 9.15
C TRP A 105 -17.41 8.85 8.06
N THR A 106 -16.86 10.05 7.90
CA THR A 106 -17.22 10.89 6.74
C THR A 106 -16.82 10.19 5.43
N THR A 107 -17.54 10.46 4.36
CA THR A 107 -17.30 9.88 3.04
C THR A 107 -16.11 10.56 2.33
N GLY A 108 -15.63 9.92 1.26
CA GLY A 108 -14.67 10.52 0.33
C GLY A 108 -13.19 10.43 0.73
N TRP A 109 -12.83 9.67 1.78
CA TRP A 109 -11.42 9.34 2.03
C TRP A 109 -10.89 8.47 0.89
N THR A 110 -9.80 8.91 0.28
CA THR A 110 -9.12 8.22 -0.83
C THR A 110 -7.82 7.57 -0.40
N THR A 111 -7.27 8.02 0.73
CA THR A 111 -6.09 7.43 1.38
C THR A 111 -6.43 7.18 2.84
N LEU A 112 -6.12 5.98 3.30
CA LEU A 112 -6.18 5.55 4.69
C LEU A 112 -5.04 4.56 4.89
N THR A 113 -3.91 5.05 5.41
CA THR A 113 -2.68 4.27 5.53
C THR A 113 -2.25 4.21 6.99
N PRO A 114 -2.49 3.07 7.67
CA PRO A 114 -1.87 2.79 8.95
C PRO A 114 -0.35 2.64 8.79
N PHE A 115 0.42 3.20 9.72
CA PHE A 115 1.87 3.02 9.76
C PHE A 115 2.41 3.19 11.18
N GLU A 116 3.59 2.60 11.41
CA GLU A 116 4.37 2.83 12.63
C GLU A 116 5.28 4.05 12.45
N LEU A 117 5.36 4.88 13.50
CA LEU A 117 6.21 6.05 13.59
C LEU A 117 6.88 6.05 14.97
N TYR A 118 8.17 5.71 15.01
CA TYR A 118 8.98 5.62 16.23
C TYR A 118 8.36 4.77 17.36
N GLY A 119 7.79 3.60 17.03
CA GLY A 119 7.19 2.68 17.99
C GLY A 119 5.73 2.98 18.37
N GLU A 120 5.18 4.08 17.86
CA GLU A 120 3.77 4.45 18.01
C GLU A 120 3.05 4.25 16.66
N TYR A 121 1.73 4.07 16.69
CA TYR A 121 0.97 3.77 15.48
C TYR A 121 0.02 4.90 15.12
N TYR A 122 -0.04 5.19 13.83
CA TYR A 122 -0.80 6.31 13.30
C TYR A 122 -1.57 5.90 12.05
N LEU A 123 -2.62 6.67 11.74
CA LEU A 123 -3.39 6.58 10.52
C LEU A 123 -3.25 7.91 9.77
N LEU A 124 -2.61 7.86 8.59
CA LEU A 124 -2.62 8.97 7.64
C LEU A 124 -3.89 8.86 6.78
N SER A 125 -4.70 9.91 6.79
CA SER A 125 -5.96 9.98 6.05
C SER A 125 -5.96 11.17 5.10
N TYR A 126 -6.46 10.99 3.87
CA TYR A 126 -6.60 12.10 2.92
C TYR A 126 -7.83 11.96 2.00
N LYS A 127 -8.51 13.08 1.73
CA LYS A 127 -9.62 13.20 0.78
C LYS A 127 -9.17 13.94 -0.46
N ASN A 128 -9.00 13.22 -1.57
CA ASN A 128 -8.59 13.85 -2.82
C ASN A 128 -9.55 14.93 -3.33
N GLY A 129 -10.86 14.79 -3.05
CA GLY A 129 -11.88 15.73 -3.49
C GLY A 129 -11.88 17.08 -2.75
N SER A 130 -11.51 17.10 -1.47
CA SER A 130 -11.55 18.32 -0.64
C SER A 130 -10.18 18.80 -0.17
N GLY A 131 -9.15 17.96 -0.25
CA GLY A 131 -7.83 18.25 0.29
C GLY A 131 -7.72 18.04 1.80
N GLU A 132 -8.77 17.56 2.46
CA GLU A 132 -8.72 17.28 3.90
C GLU A 132 -7.70 16.16 4.16
N ALA A 133 -6.71 16.45 5.01
CA ALA A 133 -5.70 15.52 5.47
C ALA A 133 -5.70 15.45 6.99
N SER A 134 -5.52 14.26 7.57
CA SER A 134 -5.31 14.10 9.01
C SER A 134 -4.26 13.05 9.33
N LEU A 135 -3.62 13.24 10.48
CA LEU A 135 -2.85 12.22 11.15
C LEU A 135 -3.49 11.99 12.51
N ASP A 136 -3.82 10.73 12.78
CA ASP A 136 -4.47 10.33 14.02
C ASP A 136 -3.63 9.21 14.66
N LYS A 137 -3.31 9.32 15.95
CA LYS A 137 -2.76 8.19 16.71
C LYS A 137 -3.81 7.08 16.73
N PHE A 138 -3.43 5.84 16.46
CA PHE A 138 -4.36 4.73 16.25
C PHE A 138 -4.11 3.58 17.23
N GLY A 139 -5.17 3.17 17.93
CA GLY A 139 -5.16 2.16 18.98
C GLY A 139 -5.68 0.79 18.53
N LYS A 140 -5.30 -0.24 19.29
CA LYS A 140 -5.65 -1.65 19.03
C LYS A 140 -7.13 -1.99 19.18
N ASP A 141 -7.86 -1.13 19.87
CA ASP A 141 -9.31 -1.19 20.09
C ASP A 141 -10.08 -0.31 19.10
N GLY A 142 -9.37 0.38 18.20
CA GLY A 142 -9.97 1.35 17.29
C GLY A 142 -10.06 2.77 17.79
N SER A 143 -9.60 3.03 19.00
CA SER A 143 -9.46 4.41 19.44
C SER A 143 -8.55 5.17 18.49
N TYR A 144 -8.92 6.40 18.19
CA TYR A 144 -8.05 7.31 17.46
C TYR A 144 -8.09 8.70 18.06
N ALA A 145 -6.93 9.32 18.16
CA ALA A 145 -6.77 10.66 18.70
C ALA A 145 -6.10 11.55 17.66
N ASN A 146 -6.76 12.66 17.33
CA ASN A 146 -6.22 13.56 16.32
C ASN A 146 -4.90 14.18 16.79
N VAL A 147 -3.88 14.08 15.94
CA VAL A 147 -2.60 14.77 16.11
C VAL A 147 -2.69 16.11 15.40
N TRP A 148 -3.12 16.07 14.15
CA TRP A 148 -3.42 17.26 13.37
C TRP A 148 -4.47 16.98 12.30
N ARG A 149 -5.10 18.05 11.82
CA ARG A 149 -5.96 18.07 10.65
C ARG A 149 -5.68 19.34 9.84
N HIS A 150 -5.43 19.18 8.55
CA HIS A 150 -5.01 20.25 7.67
C HIS A 150 -5.80 20.23 6.36
N GLY A 151 -5.89 21.40 5.71
CA GLY A 151 -6.34 21.52 4.32
C GLY A 151 -5.12 21.53 3.40
N TRP A 152 -4.86 20.41 2.75
CA TRP A 152 -3.85 20.30 1.71
C TRP A 152 -4.43 20.69 0.34
N SER A 153 -3.56 20.92 -0.64
CA SER A 153 -4.01 20.99 -2.03
C SER A 153 -4.60 19.66 -2.48
N THR A 154 -5.62 19.70 -3.34
CA THR A 154 -6.19 18.50 -3.95
C THR A 154 -5.24 17.87 -4.99
N GLY A 155 -5.59 16.66 -5.45
CA GLY A 155 -4.90 15.98 -6.57
C GLY A 155 -3.80 15.00 -6.17
N TRP A 156 -3.49 14.83 -4.87
CA TRP A 156 -2.55 13.79 -4.43
C TRP A 156 -3.11 12.40 -4.71
N THR A 157 -2.38 11.64 -5.52
CA THR A 157 -2.72 10.26 -5.92
C THR A 157 -1.85 9.22 -5.21
N THR A 158 -0.70 9.63 -4.69
CA THR A 158 0.16 8.81 -3.85
C THR A 158 0.45 9.55 -2.56
N LEU A 159 0.30 8.85 -1.44
CA LEU A 159 0.69 9.25 -0.10
C LEU A 159 1.22 8.00 0.60
N ALA A 160 2.54 7.82 0.56
CA ALA A 160 3.22 6.63 1.03
C ALA A 160 4.14 6.97 2.22
N PRO A 161 3.68 6.80 3.46
CA PRO A 161 4.57 6.82 4.62
C PRO A 161 5.50 5.60 4.56
N PHE A 162 6.78 5.81 4.85
CA PHE A 162 7.78 4.73 4.89
C PHE A 162 8.95 5.08 5.81
N GLU A 163 9.62 4.05 6.32
CA GLU A 163 10.89 4.19 7.01
C GLU A 163 12.04 4.26 5.98
N LEU A 164 13.04 5.09 6.24
CA LEU A 164 14.26 5.23 5.46
C LEU A 164 15.45 5.39 6.43
N TYR A 165 16.24 4.33 6.57
CA TYR A 165 17.40 4.25 7.47
C TYR A 165 17.11 4.68 8.93
N GLY A 166 16.00 4.23 9.51
CA GLY A 166 15.59 4.53 10.89
C GLY A 166 14.86 5.86 11.09
N GLU A 167 14.67 6.63 10.04
CA GLU A 167 13.89 7.87 10.03
C GLU A 167 12.62 7.66 9.20
N TYR A 168 11.56 8.44 9.45
CA TYR A 168 10.26 8.23 8.81
C TYR A 168 9.91 9.39 7.89
N TYR A 169 9.40 9.06 6.70
CA TYR A 169 9.09 10.02 5.66
C TYR A 169 7.72 9.75 5.04
N LEU A 170 7.18 10.77 4.36
CA LEU A 170 6.02 10.68 3.50
C LEU A 170 6.43 11.06 2.08
N LEU A 171 6.35 10.10 1.15
CA LEU A 171 6.44 10.38 -0.28
C LEU A 171 5.04 10.70 -0.81
N SER A 172 4.89 11.88 -1.40
CA SER A 172 3.63 12.36 -1.97
C SER A 172 3.79 12.62 -3.47
N TYR A 173 2.79 12.25 -4.27
CA TYR A 173 2.79 12.52 -5.72
C TYR A 173 1.39 12.83 -6.28
N LYS A 174 1.32 13.76 -7.23
CA LYS A 174 0.12 14.11 -8.01
C LYS A 174 0.26 13.67 -9.46
N SER A 175 -0.45 12.62 -9.87
CA SER A 175 -0.38 12.11 -11.24
C SER A 175 -0.78 13.12 -12.31
N GLY A 176 -1.71 14.02 -11.99
CA GLY A 176 -2.20 15.03 -12.93
C GLY A 176 -1.22 16.18 -13.20
N THR A 177 -0.40 16.56 -12.22
CA THR A 177 0.49 17.74 -12.34
C THR A 177 1.97 17.39 -12.30
N GLY A 178 2.33 16.18 -11.85
CA GLY A 178 3.71 15.76 -11.65
C GLY A 178 4.32 16.28 -10.35
N GLU A 179 3.57 17.01 -9.53
CA GLU A 179 4.07 17.51 -8.25
C GLU A 179 4.42 16.34 -7.32
N ALA A 180 5.65 16.32 -6.82
CA ALA A 180 6.15 15.35 -5.86
C ALA A 180 6.77 16.05 -4.63
N SER A 181 6.63 15.45 -3.46
CA SER A 181 7.33 15.89 -2.25
C SER A 181 7.80 14.72 -1.40
N LEU A 182 8.87 14.96 -0.66
CA LEU A 182 9.28 14.12 0.46
C LEU A 182 9.28 14.98 1.71
N ASP A 183 8.52 14.54 2.70
CA ASP A 183 8.38 15.20 3.98
C ASP A 183 8.88 14.25 5.08
N LYS A 184 9.70 14.76 6.00
CA LYS A 184 10.25 13.98 7.11
C LYS A 184 9.36 14.15 8.33
N PHE A 185 8.99 13.04 8.99
CA PHE A 185 8.22 13.04 10.23
C PHE A 185 9.11 13.23 11.47
N GLY A 186 8.63 14.07 12.39
CA GLY A 186 9.07 14.13 13.78
C GLY A 186 8.39 13.06 14.63
N LYS A 187 8.93 12.83 15.84
CA LYS A 187 8.42 11.84 16.80
C LYS A 187 6.99 12.11 17.28
N ASP A 188 6.56 13.37 17.23
CA ASP A 188 5.23 13.81 17.62
C ASP A 188 4.22 13.77 16.47
N GLY A 189 4.62 13.36 15.27
CA GLY A 189 3.79 13.37 14.07
C GLY A 189 3.77 14.71 13.32
N SER A 190 4.53 15.71 13.77
CA SER A 190 4.87 16.86 12.94
C SER A 190 5.65 16.42 11.71
N TYR A 191 5.67 17.24 10.65
CA TYR A 191 6.47 16.95 9.47
C TYR A 191 7.09 18.22 8.90
N SER A 192 8.23 18.05 8.25
CA SER A 192 8.96 19.12 7.57
C SER A 192 9.36 18.70 6.17
N ASN A 193 9.22 19.61 5.21
CA ASN A 193 9.61 19.32 3.84
C ASN A 193 11.13 19.12 3.72
N VAL A 194 11.51 18.04 3.06
CA VAL A 194 12.91 17.76 2.67
C VAL A 194 13.16 18.30 1.27
N TRP A 195 12.25 17.98 0.36
CA TRP A 195 12.24 18.53 -0.98
C TRP A 195 10.84 18.55 -1.57
N LYS A 196 10.68 19.39 -2.59
CA LYS A 196 9.51 19.47 -3.45
C LYS A 196 9.97 19.67 -4.89
N GLN A 197 9.49 18.83 -5.80
CA GLN A 197 9.99 18.75 -7.17
C GLN A 197 8.84 18.52 -8.17
N GLY A 198 9.13 18.79 -9.45
CA GLY A 198 8.26 18.41 -10.56
C GLY A 198 8.79 17.14 -11.23
N TRP A 199 8.03 16.07 -11.17
CA TRP A 199 8.25 14.84 -11.93
C TRP A 199 7.40 14.86 -13.21
N THR A 200 7.62 13.91 -14.11
CA THR A 200 6.69 13.69 -15.22
C THR A 200 5.32 13.27 -14.71
N THR A 201 4.27 13.64 -15.42
CA THR A 201 2.89 13.25 -15.10
C THR A 201 2.62 11.77 -15.41
N GLY A 202 1.50 11.25 -14.91
CA GLY A 202 0.97 9.95 -15.31
C GLY A 202 1.53 8.72 -14.59
N TRP A 203 2.38 8.89 -13.56
CA TRP A 203 2.72 7.76 -12.68
C TRP A 203 1.47 7.29 -11.94
N THR A 204 1.12 6.01 -12.09
CA THR A 204 -0.08 5.42 -11.47
C THR A 204 0.26 4.52 -10.28
N ASN A 205 1.48 3.99 -10.24
CA ASN A 205 2.04 3.33 -9.07
C ASN A 205 3.35 4.03 -8.72
N VAL A 206 3.52 4.39 -7.46
CA VAL A 206 4.72 5.02 -6.88
C VAL A 206 4.86 4.43 -5.50
N VAL A 207 5.73 3.42 -5.34
CA VAL A 207 5.76 2.54 -4.17
C VAL A 207 7.17 2.49 -3.59
N PRO A 208 7.43 3.15 -2.46
CA PRO A 208 8.67 2.93 -1.72
C PRO A 208 8.63 1.55 -1.08
N PHE A 209 9.76 0.86 -1.05
CA PHE A 209 9.88 -0.44 -0.41
C PHE A 209 11.31 -0.71 0.06
N ARG A 210 11.46 -1.64 1.00
CA ARG A 210 12.76 -2.11 1.48
C ARG A 210 13.06 -3.48 0.88
N ALA A 211 14.29 -3.70 0.43
CA ALA A 211 14.77 -4.97 -0.07
C ALA A 211 16.28 -5.08 0.13
N ASP A 212 16.77 -6.27 0.50
CA ASP A 212 18.20 -6.53 0.73
C ASP A 212 18.89 -5.49 1.65
N GLY A 213 18.19 -5.07 2.71
CA GLY A 213 18.67 -4.06 3.64
C GLY A 213 18.70 -2.62 3.12
N GLU A 214 18.32 -2.40 1.87
CA GLU A 214 18.33 -1.12 1.15
C GLU A 214 16.90 -0.64 0.85
N TYR A 215 16.77 0.64 0.47
CA TYR A 215 15.48 1.28 0.22
C TYR A 215 15.35 1.70 -1.23
N TYR A 216 14.22 1.36 -1.85
CA TYR A 216 13.96 1.55 -3.26
C TYR A 216 12.62 2.24 -3.51
N LEU A 217 12.45 2.76 -4.72
CA LEU A 217 11.20 3.30 -5.24
C LEU A 217 10.90 2.61 -6.58
N LEU A 218 9.77 1.88 -6.63
CA LEU A 218 9.20 1.38 -7.88
C LEU A 218 8.14 2.36 -8.37
N SER A 219 8.30 2.84 -9.60
CA SER A 219 7.35 3.75 -10.25
C SER A 219 6.88 3.15 -11.57
N TYR A 220 5.60 3.28 -11.90
CA TYR A 220 5.05 2.81 -13.18
C TYR A 220 3.93 3.71 -13.72
N LYS A 221 3.93 3.96 -15.03
CA LYS A 221 2.90 4.70 -15.76
C LYS A 221 1.99 3.75 -16.52
N ASN A 222 0.74 3.60 -16.07
CA ASN A 222 -0.19 2.72 -16.78
C ASN A 222 -0.49 3.13 -18.23
N GLY A 223 -0.40 4.44 -18.54
CA GLY A 223 -0.68 4.96 -19.87
C GLY A 223 0.41 4.66 -20.92
N SER A 224 1.68 4.58 -20.50
CA SER A 224 2.81 4.36 -21.42
C SER A 224 3.54 3.04 -21.21
N GLY A 225 3.37 2.39 -20.05
CA GLY A 225 4.11 1.20 -19.65
C GLY A 225 5.50 1.50 -19.10
N GLU A 226 5.89 2.77 -18.99
CA GLU A 226 7.17 3.17 -18.40
C GLU A 226 7.26 2.69 -16.94
N ALA A 227 8.33 2.00 -16.59
CA ALA A 227 8.62 1.49 -15.26
C ALA A 227 10.05 1.86 -14.85
N ASP A 228 10.21 2.38 -13.63
CA ASP A 228 11.48 2.81 -13.09
C ASP A 228 11.72 2.17 -11.72
N LEU A 229 12.95 1.76 -11.48
CA LEU A 229 13.44 1.43 -10.15
C LEU A 229 14.54 2.41 -9.77
N SER A 230 14.40 3.03 -8.59
CA SER A 230 15.41 3.91 -8.01
C SER A 230 15.81 3.44 -6.62
N LYS A 231 17.04 3.73 -6.20
CA LYS A 231 17.56 3.45 -4.86
C LYS A 231 17.66 4.76 -4.06
N PHE A 232 17.11 4.78 -2.85
CA PHE A 232 17.19 5.93 -1.95
C PHE A 232 18.53 6.00 -1.21
N HIS A 233 18.97 7.24 -0.98
CA HIS A 233 20.06 7.59 -0.08
C HIS A 233 19.52 8.07 1.26
N LYS A 234 20.41 8.14 2.27
CA LYS A 234 20.04 8.51 3.65
C LYS A 234 19.45 9.92 3.77
N ASP A 235 19.79 10.82 2.85
CA ASP A 235 19.29 12.19 2.82
C ASP A 235 17.92 12.33 2.13
N GLY A 236 17.34 11.24 1.63
CA GLY A 236 16.08 11.24 0.89
C GLY A 236 16.21 11.57 -0.59
N SER A 237 17.43 11.77 -1.11
CA SER A 237 17.70 11.73 -2.55
C SER A 237 17.71 10.28 -3.07
N TRP A 238 17.73 10.10 -4.40
CA TRP A 238 17.77 8.77 -5.01
C TRP A 238 18.57 8.77 -6.30
N THR A 239 19.01 7.58 -6.70
CA THR A 239 19.64 7.31 -7.99
C THR A 239 18.85 6.25 -8.74
N GLY A 240 18.67 6.44 -10.05
CA GLY A 240 18.08 5.43 -10.91
C GLY A 240 18.91 4.15 -10.93
N VAL A 241 18.25 3.01 -10.77
CA VAL A 241 18.84 1.67 -10.90
C VAL A 241 18.61 1.16 -12.31
N TRP A 242 17.37 1.22 -12.78
CA TRP A 242 17.00 0.89 -14.15
C TRP A 242 15.70 1.60 -14.54
N GLN A 243 15.50 1.69 -15.86
CA GLN A 243 14.26 2.13 -16.49
C GLN A 243 13.94 1.15 -17.62
N GLN A 244 12.68 0.73 -17.71
CA GLN A 244 12.21 -0.27 -18.66
C GLN A 244 10.82 0.09 -19.21
N GLY A 245 10.51 -0.45 -20.40
CA GLY A 245 9.16 -0.43 -20.94
C GLY A 245 8.45 -1.74 -20.62
N TRP A 246 7.42 -1.68 -19.78
CA TRP A 246 6.52 -2.78 -19.49
C TRP A 246 5.27 -2.69 -20.37
N THR A 247 4.49 -3.77 -20.40
CA THR A 247 3.16 -3.71 -21.02
C THR A 247 2.22 -2.84 -20.19
N THR A 248 1.27 -2.16 -20.83
CA THR A 248 0.27 -1.35 -20.13
C THR A 248 -0.79 -2.22 -19.44
N GLY A 249 -1.60 -1.61 -18.57
CA GLY A 249 -2.74 -2.25 -17.90
C GLY A 249 -2.47 -2.75 -16.48
N TRP A 250 -1.25 -2.64 -15.95
CA TRP A 250 -0.96 -3.00 -14.55
C TRP A 250 -1.64 -2.02 -13.58
N THR A 251 -2.59 -2.54 -12.82
CA THR A 251 -3.37 -1.79 -11.83
C THR A 251 -2.89 -2.01 -10.39
N THR A 252 -2.12 -3.07 -10.17
CA THR A 252 -1.49 -3.36 -8.88
C THR A 252 -0.04 -3.71 -9.11
N LEU A 253 0.85 -3.05 -8.36
CA LEU A 253 2.26 -3.40 -8.20
C LEU A 253 2.55 -3.36 -6.71
N ALA A 254 2.72 -4.51 -6.10
CA ALA A 254 2.93 -4.66 -4.66
C ALA A 254 4.27 -5.35 -4.40
N PRO A 255 5.36 -4.58 -4.20
CA PRO A 255 6.59 -5.11 -3.65
C PRO A 255 6.37 -5.65 -2.24
N PHE A 256 6.91 -6.81 -1.92
CA PHE A 256 6.85 -7.40 -0.58
C PHE A 256 8.02 -8.35 -0.35
N GLU A 257 8.35 -8.59 0.91
CA GLU A 257 9.30 -9.63 1.29
C GLU A 257 8.56 -10.97 1.44
N LEU A 258 9.14 -12.05 0.90
CA LEU A 258 8.67 -13.41 1.05
C LEU A 258 9.86 -14.29 1.47
N TYR A 259 9.82 -14.78 2.72
CA TYR A 259 10.88 -15.59 3.32
C TYR A 259 12.30 -14.98 3.23
N GLY A 260 12.41 -13.67 3.39
CA GLY A 260 13.69 -12.92 3.35
C GLY A 260 14.11 -12.46 1.95
N GLU A 261 13.37 -12.84 0.92
CA GLU A 261 13.65 -12.48 -0.46
C GLU A 261 12.61 -11.45 -0.96
N PRO A 262 13.01 -10.46 -1.77
CA PRO A 262 12.11 -9.42 -2.27
C PRO A 262 11.38 -9.86 -3.56
N TYR A 263 10.05 -9.71 -3.56
CA TYR A 263 9.17 -10.04 -4.68
C TYR A 263 8.28 -8.87 -5.07
N LEU A 264 7.73 -8.94 -6.28
CA LEU A 264 6.73 -8.05 -6.82
C LEU A 264 5.50 -8.87 -7.25
N LEU A 265 4.35 -8.62 -6.62
CA LEU A 265 3.07 -9.08 -7.13
C LEU A 265 2.48 -8.01 -8.06
N SER A 266 2.22 -8.39 -9.31
CA SER A 266 1.68 -7.51 -10.34
C SER A 266 0.34 -8.03 -10.84
N TYR A 267 -0.63 -7.15 -11.09
CA TYR A 267 -1.94 -7.57 -11.63
C TYR A 267 -2.57 -6.54 -12.57
N LYS A 268 -3.21 -7.06 -13.63
CA LYS A 268 -4.01 -6.28 -14.59
C LYS A 268 -5.51 -6.51 -14.35
N LYS A 269 -6.18 -5.54 -13.72
CA LYS A 269 -7.61 -5.66 -13.36
C LYS A 269 -8.52 -6.07 -14.50
N ASP A 270 -8.31 -5.50 -15.68
CA ASP A 270 -9.22 -5.67 -16.81
C ASP A 270 -8.88 -6.91 -17.66
N ALA A 271 -7.63 -7.38 -17.60
CA ALA A 271 -7.17 -8.55 -18.36
C ALA A 271 -7.11 -9.83 -17.53
N GLY A 272 -7.02 -9.73 -16.21
CA GLY A 272 -6.89 -10.88 -15.31
C GLY A 272 -5.46 -11.41 -15.18
N THR A 273 -4.49 -10.90 -15.96
CA THR A 273 -3.09 -11.32 -15.83
C THR A 273 -2.53 -10.96 -14.46
N ALA A 274 -2.04 -11.97 -13.74
CA ALA A 274 -1.28 -11.84 -12.50
C ALA A 274 0.14 -12.37 -12.71
N GLU A 275 1.13 -11.71 -12.13
CA GLU A 275 2.53 -12.12 -12.14
C GLU A 275 3.12 -12.02 -10.74
N LEU A 276 4.00 -12.98 -10.42
CA LEU A 276 4.92 -12.87 -9.31
C LEU A 276 6.32 -12.93 -9.86
N ASP A 277 7.09 -11.90 -9.56
CA ASP A 277 8.48 -11.77 -9.94
C ASP A 277 9.33 -11.63 -8.68
N ARG A 278 10.55 -12.17 -8.69
CA ARG A 278 11.56 -11.91 -7.66
C ARG A 278 12.48 -10.80 -8.16
N PHE A 279 12.83 -9.85 -7.30
CA PHE A 279 13.88 -8.89 -7.61
C PHE A 279 15.25 -9.54 -7.48
N ASP A 280 16.10 -9.34 -8.49
CA ASP A 280 17.49 -9.78 -8.45
C ASP A 280 18.36 -8.55 -8.12
N PHE A 281 18.67 -8.36 -6.83
CA PHE A 281 19.54 -7.29 -6.33
C PHE A 281 21.02 -7.62 -6.45
#